data_AF-A0A971LYM9-F1
#
_entry.id   AF-A0A971LYM9-F1
#
_cell.length_a   1.000
_cell.length_b   1.000
_cell.length_c   1.000
_cell.angle_alpha   90.00
_cell.angle_beta   90.00
_cell.angle_gamma   90.00
#
_symmetry.space_group_name_H-M   'P 1'
#
loop_
_entity.id
_entity.type
_entity.pdbx_description
1 polymer ?
#
loop_
_entity_poly.entity_id
_entity_poly.type
_entity_poly.pdbx_seq_one_letter_code
_entity_poly.pdbx_strand_id
1 'polypeptide(L)'
;MLTKTIAVQEGLHEIAEKLRELGYNVVGVDELNYPVDAIVYSSSLSDAPNKIHSMEMGAANNDGFVLMLNKDEFTFDELINQLKEL
;
A
#
# COMPACT_ATOMS: atom_id res chain seq x y z
N MET A 1 -14.00 14.61 0.98
CA MET A 1 -13.17 13.67 0.21
C MET A 1 -12.74 12.60 1.18
N LEU A 2 -12.99 11.32 0.89
CA LEU A 2 -12.54 10.22 1.74
C LEU A 2 -11.02 10.15 1.63
N THR A 3 -10.33 10.29 2.75
CA THR A 3 -8.88 10.11 2.83
C THR A 3 -8.59 8.63 2.58
N LYS A 4 -8.01 8.29 1.42
CA LYS A 4 -7.65 6.91 1.09
C LYS A 4 -6.57 6.41 2.04
N THR A 5 -6.69 5.16 2.47
CA THR A 5 -5.72 4.51 3.36
C THR A 5 -4.82 3.59 2.57
N ILE A 6 -3.52 3.87 2.62
CA ILE A 6 -2.49 3.16 1.88
C ILE A 6 -1.59 2.44 2.87
N ALA A 7 -1.50 1.13 2.77
CA ALA A 7 -0.57 0.34 3.56
C ALA A 7 0.81 0.36 2.88
N VAL A 8 1.87 0.61 3.63
CA VAL A 8 3.24 0.59 3.13
C VAL A 8 4.09 -0.40 3.91
N GLN A 9 4.82 -1.26 3.19
CA GLN A 9 5.71 -2.26 3.79
C GLN A 9 6.81 -1.57 4.60
N GLU A 10 7.14 -2.14 5.76
CA GLU A 10 8.29 -1.70 6.57
C GLU A 10 9.58 -1.72 5.74
N GLY A 11 10.32 -0.62 5.77
CA GLY A 11 11.51 -0.40 4.92
C GLY A 11 11.27 0.56 3.75
N LEU A 12 10.01 0.92 3.44
CA LEU A 12 9.65 1.91 2.42
C LEU A 12 9.30 3.29 3.01
N HIS A 13 10.06 3.73 4.00
CA HIS A 13 9.80 4.97 4.74
C HIS A 13 9.69 6.20 3.83
N GLU A 14 10.56 6.33 2.83
CA GLU A 14 10.53 7.46 1.89
C GLU A 14 9.22 7.53 1.08
N ILE A 15 8.68 6.38 0.69
CA ILE A 15 7.40 6.30 -0.04
C ILE A 15 6.26 6.67 0.91
N ALA A 16 6.30 6.16 2.14
CA ALA A 16 5.30 6.46 3.16
C ALA A 16 5.23 7.96 3.48
N GLU A 17 6.37 8.63 3.62
CA GLU A 17 6.43 10.06 3.87
C GLU A 17 5.83 10.88 2.72
N LYS A 18 6.24 10.59 1.48
CA LYS A 18 5.69 11.30 0.31
C LYS A 18 4.19 11.09 0.15
N LEU A 19 3.68 9.89 0.42
CA LEU A 19 2.23 9.64 0.40
C LEU A 19 1.48 10.44 1.49
N ARG A 20 2.07 10.59 2.68
CA ARG A 20 1.52 11.45 3.74
C ARG A 20 1.52 12.92 3.34
N GLU A 21 2.59 13.40 2.69
CA GLU A 21 2.66 14.78 2.17
C GLU A 21 1.58 15.06 1.11
N LEU A 22 1.20 14.05 0.33
CA LEU A 22 0.11 14.11 -0.64
C LEU A 22 -1.29 14.06 -0.01
N GLY A 23 -1.38 13.90 1.32
CA GLY A 23 -2.63 13.86 2.06
C GLY A 23 -3.28 12.47 2.15
N TYR A 24 -2.56 11.39 1.83
CA TYR A 24 -3.03 10.03 2.05
C TYR A 24 -2.82 9.58 3.49
N ASN A 25 -3.70 8.70 3.97
CA ASN A 25 -3.53 8.06 5.27
C ASN A 25 -2.60 6.85 5.11
N VAL A 26 -1.38 6.93 5.62
CA VAL A 26 -0.38 5.87 5.42
C VAL A 26 -0.19 5.05 6.69
N VAL A 27 -0.48 3.76 6.59
CA VAL A 27 -0.38 2.78 7.67
C VAL A 27 0.72 1.77 7.41
N GLY A 28 1.34 1.27 8.49
CA GLY A 28 2.28 0.17 8.38
C GLY A 28 1.54 -1.11 8.03
N VAL A 29 2.06 -1.85 7.06
CA VAL A 29 1.53 -3.15 6.66
C VAL A 29 1.50 -4.16 7.81
N ASP A 30 2.45 -4.06 8.74
CA ASP A 30 2.52 -4.89 9.96
C ASP A 30 1.38 -4.63 10.96
N GLU A 31 0.65 -3.54 10.80
CA GLU A 31 -0.44 -3.12 11.70
C GLU A 31 -1.83 -3.20 11.02
N LEU A 32 -1.96 -3.98 9.94
CA LEU A 32 -3.21 -4.11 9.17
C LEU A 32 -4.33 -4.79 9.98
N ASN A 33 -5.03 -4.00 10.79
CA ASN A 33 -6.28 -4.34 11.48
C ASN A 33 -7.50 -3.63 10.86
N TYR A 34 -7.31 -2.94 9.73
CA TYR A 34 -8.32 -2.08 9.10
C TYR A 34 -8.29 -2.25 7.57
N PRO A 35 -9.43 -2.06 6.88
CA PRO A 35 -9.47 -2.11 5.42
C PRO A 35 -8.65 -0.99 4.81
N VAL A 36 -7.88 -1.30 3.77
CA VAL A 36 -7.06 -0.34 3.02
C VAL A 36 -7.44 -0.33 1.55
N ASP A 37 -7.16 0.78 0.87
CA ASP A 37 -7.44 0.93 -0.55
C ASP A 37 -6.29 0.38 -1.42
N ALA A 38 -5.05 0.46 -0.92
CA ALA A 38 -3.88 -0.05 -1.61
C ALA A 38 -2.77 -0.51 -0.66
N ILE A 39 -1.93 -1.42 -1.13
CA ILE A 39 -0.73 -1.91 -0.45
C ILE A 39 0.48 -1.64 -1.36
N VAL A 40 1.44 -0.87 -0.88
CA VAL A 40 2.73 -0.67 -1.53
C VAL A 40 3.78 -1.56 -0.87
N TYR A 41 4.42 -2.40 -1.68
CA TYR A 41 5.43 -3.34 -1.22
C TYR A 41 6.63 -3.37 -2.16
N SER A 42 7.69 -4.04 -1.71
CA SER A 42 8.89 -4.30 -2.49
C SER A 42 9.19 -5.78 -2.43
N SER A 43 9.20 -6.44 -3.59
CA SER A 43 9.69 -7.82 -3.72
C SER A 43 11.16 -7.96 -3.34
N SER A 44 11.94 -6.87 -3.42
CA SER A 44 13.34 -6.81 -2.97
C SER A 44 13.52 -6.79 -1.45
N LEU A 45 12.47 -6.48 -0.68
CA LEU A 45 12.48 -6.56 0.79
C LEU A 45 11.90 -7.92 1.19
N SER A 46 12.75 -8.78 1.77
CA SER A 46 12.54 -10.21 2.06
C SER A 46 11.14 -10.60 2.61
N ASP A 47 10.70 -11.82 2.27
CA ASP A 47 9.43 -12.47 2.67
C ASP A 47 8.13 -11.76 2.24
N ALA A 48 8.23 -10.78 1.35
CA ALA A 48 7.10 -10.06 0.75
C ALA A 48 5.97 -10.97 0.21
N PRO A 49 6.20 -12.01 -0.61
CA PRO A 49 5.08 -12.68 -1.30
C PRO A 49 4.12 -13.41 -0.35
N ASN A 50 4.64 -14.09 0.68
CA ASN A 50 3.79 -14.81 1.64
C ASN A 50 3.04 -13.84 2.56
N LYS A 51 3.72 -12.79 3.03
CA LYS A 51 3.12 -11.76 3.87
C LYS A 51 2.01 -11.04 3.09
N ILE A 52 2.26 -10.71 1.81
CA ILE A 52 1.31 -9.99 0.94
C ILE A 52 0.07 -10.79 0.66
N HIS A 53 0.22 -12.09 0.37
CA HIS A 53 -0.93 -12.94 0.13
C HIS A 53 -1.83 -13.09 1.38
N SER A 54 -1.24 -13.18 2.58
CA SER A 54 -2.01 -13.14 3.82
C SER A 54 -2.64 -11.76 4.11
N MET A 55 -2.01 -10.68 3.64
CA MET A 55 -2.48 -9.30 3.84
C MET A 55 -3.64 -8.94 2.93
N GLU A 56 -3.69 -9.49 1.71
CA GLU A 56 -4.81 -9.33 0.77
C GLU A 56 -6.13 -9.82 1.39
N MET A 57 -6.10 -10.98 2.05
CA MET A 57 -7.29 -11.56 2.68
C MET A 57 -7.76 -10.79 3.91
N GLY A 58 -6.88 -10.08 4.63
CA GLY A 58 -7.21 -9.34 5.85
C GLY A 58 -7.53 -7.86 5.65
N ALA A 59 -6.95 -7.25 4.60
CA ALA A 59 -7.02 -5.81 4.35
C ALA A 59 -8.04 -5.42 3.27
N ALA A 60 -8.72 -6.40 2.67
CA ALA A 60 -9.79 -6.19 1.70
C ALA A 60 -10.86 -5.24 2.25
N ASN A 61 -11.06 -4.12 1.56
CA ASN A 61 -12.19 -3.22 1.80
C ASN A 61 -13.52 -3.93 1.49
N ASN A 62 -14.66 -3.28 1.78
CA ASN A 62 -16.01 -3.86 1.59
C ASN A 62 -16.29 -4.33 0.15
N ASP A 63 -15.53 -3.86 -0.84
CA ASP A 63 -15.63 -4.27 -2.25
C ASP A 63 -14.72 -5.46 -2.60
N GLY A 64 -13.86 -5.91 -1.68
CA GLY A 64 -12.99 -7.07 -1.88
C GLY A 64 -11.73 -6.79 -2.69
N PHE A 65 -11.45 -5.53 -3.03
CA PHE A 65 -10.33 -5.14 -3.90
C PHE A 65 -9.33 -4.25 -3.16
N VAL A 66 -8.08 -4.72 -3.08
CA VAL A 66 -6.94 -3.94 -2.60
C VAL A 66 -5.95 -3.82 -3.72
N LEU A 67 -5.59 -2.58 -4.07
CA LEU A 67 -4.62 -2.36 -5.12
C LEU A 67 -3.21 -2.68 -4.60
N MET A 68 -2.62 -3.74 -5.12
CA MET A 68 -1.26 -4.12 -4.79
C MET A 68 -0.27 -3.50 -5.76
N LEU A 69 0.69 -2.76 -5.22
CA LEU A 69 1.68 -2.08 -6.02
C LEU A 69 3.10 -2.44 -5.59
N ASN A 70 3.85 -3.01 -6.52
CA ASN A 70 5.25 -3.36 -6.33
C ASN A 70 6.17 -2.20 -6.74
N LYS A 71 6.85 -1.60 -5.77
CA LYS A 71 7.79 -0.48 -6.00
C LYS A 71 9.06 -0.89 -6.77
N ASP A 72 9.32 -2.19 -6.92
CA ASP A 72 10.42 -2.69 -7.76
C ASP A 72 10.04 -2.77 -9.25
N GLU A 73 8.74 -2.84 -9.55
CA GLU A 73 8.22 -2.88 -10.92
C GLU A 73 7.74 -1.51 -11.39
N PHE A 74 7.26 -0.68 -10.47
CA PHE A 74 6.72 0.65 -10.75
C PHE A 74 7.50 1.74 -10.02
N THR A 75 7.71 2.86 -10.71
CA THR A 75 8.27 4.07 -10.12
C THR A 75 7.26 4.75 -9.19
N PHE A 76 7.73 5.56 -8.25
CA PHE A 76 6.87 6.26 -7.30
C PHE A 76 5.79 7.12 -7.98
N ASP A 77 6.10 7.75 -9.11
CA ASP A 77 5.14 8.55 -9.87
C ASP A 77 4.04 7.68 -10.50
N GLU A 78 4.37 6.50 -10.99
CA GLU A 78 3.39 5.53 -11.51
C GLU A 78 2.48 5.01 -10.40
N LEU A 79 3.05 4.72 -9.21
CA LEU A 79 2.29 4.35 -8.02
C LEU A 79 1.25 5.43 -7.68
N ILE A 80 1.66 6.69 -7.65
CA ILE A 80 0.76 7.81 -7.38
C ILE A 80 -0.33 7.92 -8.44
N ASN A 81 0.00 7.75 -9.72
CA ASN A 81 -0.99 7.83 -10.78
C ASN A 81 -2.05 6.73 -10.61
N GLN A 82 -1.66 5.50 -10.31
CA GLN A 82 -2.59 4.42 -10.01
C GLN A 82 -3.45 4.73 -8.78
N LEU A 83 -2.87 5.31 -7.72
CA LEU A 83 -3.60 5.71 -6.51
C LEU A 83 -4.60 6.84 -6.74
N LYS A 84 -4.36 7.70 -7.74
CA LYS A 84 -5.29 8.79 -8.12
C LYS A 84 -6.47 8.30 -8.96
N GLU A 85 -6.33 7.17 -9.64
CA GLU A 85 -7.41 6.59 -10.47
C GLU A 85 -8.40 5.74 -9.66
N LEU A 86 -8.04 5.38 -8.42
CA LEU A 86 -8.96 4.84 -7.40
C LEU A 86 -9.95 5.91 -6.92
#